data_AF-A0A7H8M5Z9-F1
#
_entry.id   AF-A0A7H8M5Z9-F1
#
_cell.length_a   1.000
_cell.length_b   1.000
_cell.length_c   1.000
_cell.angle_alpha   90.00
_cell.angle_beta   90.00
_cell.angle_gamma   90.00
#
_symmetry.space_group_name_H-M   'P 1'
#
loop_
_entity.id
_entity.type
_entity.pdbx_description
1 polymer ?
#
loop_
_entity_poly.entity_id
_entity_poly.type
_entity_poly.pdbx_seq_one_letter_code
_entity_poly.pdbx_strand_id
1 'polypeptide(L)'
;MGSAATNSTASAPSETPFTAPVADRLTYHFLIAVDIEGFSRLSAAQQMRTQRDLHEVLETAAAEAGLDRRSWLRQVGGDGEMAILPSDTDALRVIVSYPRALADAIARVNRGRTPPVRLRVSMHHGPLSDGLFGAVGRAPIVVARLLDSEELREELRTDPGRDMALIVSSSLYQDLVETEFEGLDPKEFHPVEITAKGAVFPAYLHREPR
;
A
#
# COMPACT_ATOMS: atom_id res chain seq x y z
N MET A 1 -4.77 -64.21 -45.74
CA MET A 1 -3.78 -63.59 -44.83
C MET A 1 -3.78 -62.09 -45.08
N GLY A 2 -3.93 -61.27 -44.03
CA GLY A 2 -3.82 -59.81 -44.11
C GLY A 2 -5.14 -59.04 -43.93
N SER A 3 -5.68 -59.00 -42.70
CA SER A 3 -6.70 -58.02 -42.29
C SER A 3 -5.99 -56.94 -41.47
N ALA A 4 -6.04 -55.69 -41.94
CA ALA A 4 -5.43 -54.54 -41.29
C ALA A 4 -6.34 -54.05 -40.16
N ALA A 5 -5.84 -54.11 -38.92
CA ALA A 5 -6.51 -53.59 -37.75
C ALA A 5 -6.43 -52.05 -37.74
N THR A 6 -7.60 -51.42 -37.66
CA THR A 6 -7.80 -49.99 -37.44
C THR A 6 -7.42 -49.64 -36.00
N ASN A 7 -6.42 -48.79 -35.81
CA ASN A 7 -6.05 -48.27 -34.49
C ASN A 7 -6.82 -46.97 -34.23
N SER A 8 -7.84 -47.05 -33.39
CA SER A 8 -8.61 -45.91 -32.87
C SER A 8 -7.90 -45.36 -31.65
N THR A 9 -7.11 -44.29 -31.82
CA THR A 9 -6.55 -43.53 -30.70
C THR A 9 -7.60 -42.55 -30.19
N ALA A 10 -8.23 -42.90 -29.07
CA ALA A 10 -9.07 -41.98 -28.31
C ALA A 10 -8.17 -40.93 -27.63
N SER A 11 -8.38 -39.66 -27.95
CA SER A 11 -7.75 -38.53 -27.26
C SER A 11 -8.24 -38.47 -25.81
N ALA A 12 -7.31 -38.52 -24.86
CA ALA A 12 -7.58 -38.23 -23.46
C ALA A 12 -8.02 -36.76 -23.31
N PRO A 13 -8.94 -36.43 -22.38
CA PRO A 13 -9.32 -35.05 -22.13
C PRO A 13 -8.12 -34.31 -21.52
N SER A 14 -7.83 -33.16 -22.11
CA SER A 14 -6.90 -32.16 -21.61
C SER A 14 -7.35 -31.66 -20.23
N GLU A 15 -6.66 -32.06 -19.17
CA GLU A 15 -6.78 -31.44 -17.86
C GLU A 15 -6.26 -30.00 -17.93
N THR A 16 -7.16 -29.04 -17.76
CA THR A 16 -6.84 -27.65 -17.41
C THR A 16 -5.93 -27.64 -16.19
N PRO A 17 -4.87 -26.80 -16.13
CA PRO A 17 -4.03 -26.73 -14.95
C PRO A 17 -4.85 -26.25 -13.76
N PHE A 18 -5.00 -27.13 -12.77
CA PHE A 18 -5.47 -26.78 -11.45
C PHE A 18 -4.48 -25.75 -10.89
N THR A 19 -4.96 -24.52 -10.67
CA THR A 19 -4.21 -23.43 -10.05
C THR A 19 -3.40 -23.98 -8.87
N ALA A 20 -2.10 -23.70 -8.82
CA ALA A 20 -1.26 -24.11 -7.70
C ALA A 20 -1.97 -23.79 -6.37
N PRO A 21 -1.95 -24.69 -5.38
CA PRO A 21 -2.64 -24.44 -4.12
C PRO A 21 -2.12 -23.12 -3.56
N VAL A 22 -3.04 -22.19 -3.27
CA VAL A 22 -2.76 -21.04 -2.42
C VAL A 22 -2.18 -21.65 -1.14
N ALA A 23 -0.90 -21.42 -0.88
CA ALA A 23 -0.28 -21.97 0.30
C ALA A 23 -0.93 -21.29 1.50
N ASP A 24 -1.64 -22.04 2.35
CA ASP A 24 -2.21 -21.59 3.62
C ASP A 24 -1.07 -21.32 4.63
N ARG A 25 -0.18 -20.39 4.28
CA ARG A 25 0.98 -20.03 5.07
C ARG A 25 0.73 -18.66 5.67
N LEU A 26 0.65 -18.62 6.99
CA LEU A 26 0.59 -17.37 7.74
C LEU A 26 2.00 -16.74 7.78
N THR A 27 2.15 -15.57 7.18
CA THR A 27 3.40 -14.81 7.12
C THR A 27 3.21 -13.40 7.65
N TYR A 28 4.30 -12.78 8.09
CA TYR A 28 4.29 -11.43 8.64
C TYR A 28 4.94 -10.46 7.67
N HIS A 29 4.25 -9.34 7.39
CA HIS A 29 4.68 -8.39 6.37
C HIS A 29 4.38 -6.96 6.78
N PHE A 30 5.13 -6.02 6.20
CA PHE A 30 4.70 -4.63 6.10
C PHE A 30 3.67 -4.48 4.98
N LEU A 31 2.69 -3.62 5.22
CA LEU A 31 1.68 -3.21 4.26
C LEU A 31 1.67 -1.69 4.17
N ILE A 32 1.60 -1.19 2.95
CA ILE A 32 1.49 0.23 2.65
C ILE A 32 0.30 0.40 1.72
N ALA A 33 -0.64 1.27 2.05
CA ALA A 33 -1.70 1.66 1.14
C ALA A 33 -1.60 3.15 0.84
N VAL A 34 -1.86 3.51 -0.41
CA VAL A 34 -1.75 4.88 -0.92
C VAL A 34 -2.92 5.18 -1.84
N ASP A 35 -3.47 6.39 -1.76
CA ASP A 35 -4.40 6.92 -2.76
C ASP A 35 -4.19 8.42 -3.04
N ILE A 36 -4.79 8.88 -4.13
CA ILE A 36 -4.83 10.29 -4.55
C ILE A 36 -6.10 10.96 -4.03
N GLU A 37 -5.95 12.11 -3.36
CA GLU A 37 -7.07 12.97 -2.96
C GLU A 37 -7.88 13.45 -4.18
N GLY A 38 -9.21 13.24 -4.14
CA GLY A 38 -10.12 13.82 -5.13
C GLY A 38 -10.04 13.23 -6.54
N PHE A 39 -9.40 12.06 -6.71
CA PHE A 39 -9.19 11.42 -8.02
C PHE A 39 -10.47 11.27 -8.87
N SER A 40 -11.59 10.91 -8.24
CA SER A 40 -12.88 10.72 -8.92
C SER A 40 -13.47 12.00 -9.52
N ARG A 41 -13.00 13.18 -9.08
CA ARG A 41 -13.43 14.49 -9.61
C ARG A 41 -12.66 14.92 -10.86
N LEU A 42 -11.60 14.19 -11.21
CA LEU A 42 -10.77 14.47 -12.37
C LEU A 42 -11.41 13.95 -13.66
N SER A 43 -11.21 14.66 -14.78
CA SER A 43 -11.51 14.11 -16.11
C SER A 43 -10.63 12.90 -16.41
N ALA A 44 -11.03 12.01 -17.32
CA ALA A 44 -10.25 10.82 -17.69
C ALA A 44 -8.81 11.14 -18.13
N ALA A 45 -8.60 12.27 -18.81
CA ALA A 45 -7.27 12.71 -19.21
C ALA A 45 -6.41 13.14 -17.99
N GLN A 46 -7.03 13.79 -16.98
CA GLN A 46 -6.37 14.13 -15.73
C GLN A 46 -6.11 12.89 -14.86
N GLN A 47 -7.04 11.93 -14.83
CA GLN A 47 -6.87 10.65 -14.15
C GLN A 47 -5.67 9.88 -14.71
N MET A 48 -5.57 9.72 -16.03
CA MET A 48 -4.41 9.06 -16.65
C MET A 48 -3.08 9.75 -16.34
N ARG A 49 -3.04 11.08 -16.35
CA ARG A 49 -1.82 11.82 -15.97
C ARG A 49 -1.47 11.58 -14.51
N THR A 50 -2.44 11.72 -13.61
CA THR A 50 -2.21 11.59 -12.16
C THR A 50 -1.86 10.15 -11.76
N GLN A 51 -2.37 9.13 -12.45
CA GLN A 51 -1.93 7.75 -12.28
C GLN A 51 -0.46 7.54 -12.67
N ARG A 52 0.00 8.15 -13.79
CA ARG A 52 1.41 8.09 -14.19
C ARG A 52 2.29 8.80 -13.17
N ASP A 53 1.86 9.96 -12.71
CA ASP A 53 2.57 10.73 -11.67
C ASP A 53 2.69 9.90 -10.38
N LEU A 54 1.59 9.30 -9.90
CA LEU A 54 1.62 8.43 -8.73
C LEU A 54 2.56 7.23 -8.94
N HIS A 55 2.49 6.57 -10.09
CA HIS A 55 3.37 5.45 -10.39
C HIS A 55 4.86 5.86 -10.31
N GLU A 56 5.23 6.99 -10.92
CA GLU A 56 6.60 7.51 -10.88
C GLU A 56 7.04 7.90 -9.46
N VAL A 57 6.16 8.51 -8.67
CA VAL A 57 6.40 8.85 -7.26
C VAL A 57 6.69 7.58 -6.45
N LEU A 58 5.88 6.53 -6.59
CA LEU A 58 6.05 5.28 -5.83
C LEU A 58 7.33 4.53 -6.22
N GLU A 59 7.66 4.47 -7.52
CA GLU A 59 8.91 3.84 -7.99
C GLU A 59 10.14 4.63 -7.50
N THR A 60 10.12 5.96 -7.63
CA THR A 60 11.23 6.82 -7.20
C THR A 60 11.45 6.74 -5.69
N ALA A 61 10.38 6.85 -4.91
CA ALA A 61 10.47 6.83 -3.45
C ALA A 61 11.00 5.49 -2.93
N ALA A 62 10.57 4.37 -3.53
CA ALA A 62 11.08 3.06 -3.16
C ALA A 62 12.58 2.93 -3.47
N ALA A 63 13.01 3.35 -4.65
CA ALA A 63 14.41 3.34 -5.04
C ALA A 63 15.28 4.21 -4.11
N GLU A 64 14.84 5.44 -3.80
CA GLU A 64 15.54 6.37 -2.90
C GLU A 64 15.61 5.85 -1.45
N ALA A 65 14.59 5.11 -1.00
CA ALA A 65 14.58 4.44 0.30
C ALA A 65 15.36 3.11 0.33
N GLY A 66 15.97 2.69 -0.78
CA GLY A 66 16.68 1.42 -0.89
C GLY A 66 15.77 0.20 -0.86
N LEU A 67 14.51 0.31 -1.28
CA LEU A 67 13.53 -0.76 -1.36
C LEU A 67 13.38 -1.25 -2.80
N ASP A 68 13.35 -2.57 -3.02
CA ASP A 68 13.06 -3.14 -4.34
C ASP A 68 11.56 -3.34 -4.54
N ARG A 69 10.91 -2.33 -5.12
CA ARG A 69 9.46 -2.32 -5.36
C ARG A 69 8.98 -3.42 -6.31
N ARG A 70 9.86 -4.02 -7.12
CA ARG A 70 9.50 -5.13 -8.02
C ARG A 70 9.17 -6.41 -7.27
N SER A 71 9.65 -6.53 -6.03
CA SER A 71 9.36 -7.68 -5.15
C SER A 71 8.06 -7.53 -4.37
N TRP A 72 7.37 -6.38 -4.48
CA TRP A 72 6.14 -6.11 -3.73
C TRP A 72 4.94 -6.74 -4.44
N LEU A 73 4.12 -7.44 -3.66
CA LEU A 73 2.78 -7.84 -4.11
C LEU A 73 1.87 -6.62 -4.01
N ARG A 74 1.26 -6.21 -5.13
CA ARG A 74 0.45 -4.98 -5.22
C ARG A 74 -0.97 -5.30 -5.64
N GLN A 75 -1.93 -4.80 -4.87
CA GLN A 75 -3.34 -4.75 -5.22
C GLN A 75 -3.65 -3.34 -5.69
N VAL A 76 -3.71 -3.17 -7.01
CA VAL A 76 -3.88 -1.86 -7.65
C VAL A 76 -5.37 -1.48 -7.69
N GLY A 77 -5.66 -0.25 -7.32
CA GLY A 77 -6.96 0.42 -7.48
C GLY A 77 -6.91 1.51 -8.56
N GLY A 78 -8.05 2.16 -8.81
CA GLY A 78 -8.12 3.23 -9.80
C GLY A 78 -7.29 4.47 -9.43
N ASP A 79 -7.21 4.79 -8.14
CA ASP A 79 -6.61 6.02 -7.59
C ASP A 79 -5.42 5.76 -6.69
N GLY A 80 -4.95 4.52 -6.60
CA GLY A 80 -4.04 4.08 -5.56
C GLY A 80 -3.67 2.61 -5.62
N GLU A 81 -2.99 2.12 -4.59
CA GLU A 81 -2.70 0.70 -4.41
C GLU A 81 -2.51 0.34 -2.94
N MET A 82 -2.65 -0.95 -2.64
CA MET A 82 -2.16 -1.56 -1.40
C MET A 82 -1.02 -2.53 -1.75
N ALA A 83 0.16 -2.29 -1.19
CA ALA A 83 1.35 -3.10 -1.36
C ALA A 83 1.65 -3.92 -0.11
N ILE A 84 2.11 -5.15 -0.33
CA ILE A 84 2.64 -6.08 0.67
C ILE A 84 4.12 -6.28 0.34
N LEU A 85 4.98 -5.92 1.29
CA LEU A 85 6.43 -5.94 1.12
C LEU A 85 6.98 -7.32 1.50
N PRO A 86 8.16 -7.73 1.00
CA PRO A 86 8.82 -8.97 1.44
C PRO A 86 8.94 -9.07 2.97
N SER A 87 8.85 -10.28 3.52
CA SER A 87 8.84 -10.51 4.97
C SER A 87 10.16 -10.17 5.67
N ASP A 88 11.23 -10.03 4.92
CA ASP A 88 12.58 -9.67 5.36
C ASP A 88 12.91 -8.17 5.12
N THR A 89 11.91 -7.36 4.78
CA THR A 89 12.10 -5.93 4.55
C THR A 89 12.54 -5.21 5.82
N ASP A 90 13.58 -4.39 5.70
CA ASP A 90 14.10 -3.52 6.76
C ASP A 90 13.05 -2.48 7.22
N ALA A 91 12.71 -2.51 8.51
CA ALA A 91 11.71 -1.63 9.10
C ALA A 91 12.06 -0.13 8.98
N LEU A 92 13.33 0.27 9.12
CA LEU A 92 13.73 1.67 9.04
C LEU A 92 13.62 2.22 7.62
N ARG A 93 13.86 1.37 6.62
CA ARG A 93 13.60 1.76 5.23
C ARG A 93 12.12 2.03 4.99
N VAL A 94 11.24 1.24 5.61
CA VAL A 94 9.79 1.35 5.44
C VAL A 94 9.18 2.51 6.22
N ILE A 95 9.61 2.75 7.46
CA ILE A 95 8.96 3.71 8.36
C ILE A 95 9.65 5.09 8.39
N VAL A 96 10.94 5.15 8.06
CA VAL A 96 11.69 6.42 8.08
C VAL A 96 12.04 6.86 6.67
N SER A 97 12.72 6.01 5.90
CA SER A 97 13.29 6.41 4.61
C SER A 97 12.21 6.59 3.54
N TYR A 98 11.28 5.63 3.44
CA TYR A 98 10.25 5.62 2.40
C TYR A 98 9.21 6.75 2.54
N PRO A 99 8.69 7.10 3.73
CA PRO A 99 7.82 8.27 3.89
C PRO A 99 8.49 9.58 3.49
N ARG A 100 9.75 9.79 3.89
CA ARG A 100 10.51 10.98 3.50
C ARG A 100 10.71 11.03 1.98
N ALA A 101 11.11 9.92 1.37
CA ALA A 101 11.27 9.82 -0.07
C ALA A 101 9.95 10.02 -0.84
N LEU A 102 8.82 9.56 -0.30
CA LEU A 102 7.49 9.84 -0.85
C LEU A 102 7.15 11.32 -0.82
N ALA A 103 7.39 11.98 0.33
CA ALA A 103 7.14 13.41 0.50
C ALA A 103 7.99 14.24 -0.48
N ASP A 104 9.27 13.90 -0.62
CA ASP A 104 10.17 14.55 -1.58
C ASP A 104 9.74 14.30 -3.03
N ALA A 105 9.40 13.07 -3.38
CA ALA A 105 8.99 12.72 -4.73
C ALA A 105 7.69 13.41 -5.15
N ILE A 106 6.67 13.46 -4.28
CA ILE A 106 5.43 14.16 -4.59
C ILE A 106 5.62 15.67 -4.68
N ALA A 107 6.45 16.26 -3.79
CA ALA A 107 6.81 17.67 -3.87
C ALA A 107 7.51 18.01 -5.19
N ARG A 108 8.40 17.13 -5.68
CA ARG A 108 9.06 17.30 -6.98
C ARG A 108 8.07 17.29 -8.15
N VAL A 109 7.08 16.39 -8.14
CA VAL A 109 5.99 16.32 -9.13
C VAL A 109 5.08 17.55 -9.08
N ASN A 110 4.88 18.12 -7.89
CA ASN A 110 4.02 19.29 -7.70
C ASN A 110 4.70 20.63 -8.04
N ARG A 111 6.02 20.66 -8.29
CA ARG A 111 6.73 21.90 -8.66
C ARG A 111 6.11 22.55 -9.91
N GLY A 112 5.51 23.73 -9.71
CA GLY A 112 4.84 24.49 -10.76
C GLY A 112 3.48 23.93 -11.19
N ARG A 113 2.94 22.94 -10.48
CA ARG A 113 1.63 22.35 -10.74
C ARG A 113 0.54 23.10 -9.98
N THR A 114 -0.61 23.31 -10.62
CA THR A 114 -1.81 23.85 -9.95
C THR A 114 -3.07 23.24 -10.58
N PRO A 115 -3.92 22.53 -9.80
CA PRO A 115 -3.74 22.16 -8.39
C PRO A 115 -2.66 21.07 -8.19
N PRO A 116 -2.08 20.96 -6.98
CA PRO A 116 -1.14 19.88 -6.64
C PRO A 116 -1.84 18.52 -6.60
N VAL A 117 -1.06 17.45 -6.77
CA VAL A 117 -1.47 16.07 -6.46
C VAL A 117 -1.16 15.83 -5.00
N ARG A 118 -2.14 15.29 -4.28
CA ARG A 118 -2.03 15.10 -2.83
C ARG A 118 -2.31 13.65 -2.49
N LEU A 119 -1.48 13.10 -1.63
CA LEU A 119 -1.47 11.67 -1.30
C LEU A 119 -1.96 11.44 0.12
N ARG A 120 -2.75 10.39 0.30
CA ARG A 120 -2.99 9.79 1.61
C ARG A 120 -2.26 8.46 1.66
N VAL A 121 -1.55 8.21 2.75
CA VAL A 121 -0.73 7.02 2.94
C VAL A 121 -1.08 6.41 4.29
N SER A 122 -1.30 5.10 4.32
CA SER A 122 -1.39 4.33 5.55
C SER A 122 -0.35 3.22 5.59
N MET A 123 0.19 2.96 6.77
CA MET A 123 1.15 1.87 6.99
C MET A 123 0.76 1.00 8.17
N HIS A 124 1.02 -0.29 8.03
CA HIS A 124 0.78 -1.30 9.05
C HIS A 124 1.76 -2.46 8.87
N HIS A 125 1.92 -3.28 9.90
CA HIS A 125 2.51 -4.61 9.77
C HIS A 125 1.63 -5.63 10.46
N GLY A 126 1.67 -6.87 9.99
CA GLY A 126 0.92 -7.92 10.64
C GLY A 126 0.90 -9.23 9.89
N PRO A 127 0.28 -10.25 10.49
CA PRO A 127 0.12 -11.55 9.86
C PRO A 127 -0.95 -11.49 8.75
N LEU A 128 -0.66 -12.14 7.64
CA LEU A 128 -1.58 -12.39 6.53
C LEU A 128 -1.29 -13.74 5.87
N SER A 129 -2.23 -14.21 5.08
CA SER A 129 -2.09 -15.36 4.19
C SER A 129 -2.47 -14.92 2.77
N ASP A 130 -1.98 -15.64 1.78
CA ASP A 130 -2.46 -15.48 0.41
C ASP A 130 -3.93 -15.90 0.30
N GLY A 131 -4.66 -15.28 -0.63
CA GLY A 131 -6.05 -15.59 -0.90
C GLY A 131 -6.41 -15.32 -2.36
N LEU A 132 -7.53 -15.90 -2.81
CA LEU A 132 -7.96 -15.87 -4.21
C LEU A 132 -8.27 -14.46 -4.73
N PHE A 133 -8.63 -13.53 -3.84
CA PHE A 133 -8.96 -12.14 -4.16
C PHE A 133 -7.95 -11.15 -3.56
N GLY A 134 -6.75 -11.63 -3.24
CA GLY A 134 -5.74 -10.90 -2.50
C GLY A 134 -5.56 -11.42 -1.08
N ALA A 135 -4.69 -10.74 -0.33
CA ALA A 135 -4.31 -11.15 1.02
C ALA A 135 -5.50 -11.23 1.98
N VAL A 136 -5.47 -12.26 2.81
CA VAL A 136 -6.47 -12.57 3.83
C VAL A 136 -5.85 -12.36 5.20
N GLY A 137 -6.57 -11.68 6.08
CA GLY A 137 -6.14 -11.47 7.46
C GLY A 137 -6.53 -10.09 7.97
N ARG A 138 -6.19 -9.83 9.22
CA ARG A 138 -6.47 -8.54 9.86
C ARG A 138 -5.62 -7.42 9.24
N ALA A 139 -4.39 -7.73 8.81
CA ALA A 139 -3.44 -6.73 8.32
C ALA A 139 -3.94 -5.93 7.10
N PRO A 140 -4.43 -6.55 5.99
CA PRO A 140 -5.00 -5.80 4.87
C PRO A 140 -6.27 -5.01 5.25
N ILE A 141 -7.05 -5.49 6.21
CA ILE A 141 -8.23 -4.77 6.71
C ILE A 141 -7.82 -3.50 7.45
N VAL A 142 -6.84 -3.58 8.36
CA VAL A 142 -6.38 -2.42 9.13
C VAL A 142 -5.85 -1.34 8.20
N VAL A 143 -4.88 -1.66 7.34
CA VAL A 143 -4.24 -0.65 6.48
C VAL A 143 -5.26 0.04 5.55
N ALA A 144 -6.22 -0.70 5.00
CA ALA A 144 -7.30 -0.13 4.18
C ALA A 144 -8.23 0.78 5.00
N ARG A 145 -8.61 0.39 6.23
CA ARG A 145 -9.47 1.21 7.10
C ARG A 145 -8.80 2.49 7.57
N LEU A 146 -7.48 2.46 7.77
CA LEU A 146 -6.70 3.65 8.07
C LEU A 146 -6.66 4.60 6.87
N LEU A 147 -6.42 4.08 5.66
CA LEU A 147 -6.41 4.89 4.43
C LEU A 147 -7.78 5.55 4.18
N ASP A 148 -8.86 4.80 4.42
CA ASP A 148 -10.25 5.22 4.25
C ASP A 148 -10.78 6.11 5.40
N SER A 149 -9.97 6.50 6.37
CA SER A 149 -10.41 7.27 7.54
C SER A 149 -10.72 8.73 7.22
N GLU A 150 -11.68 9.32 7.95
CA GLU A 150 -11.95 10.77 7.82
C GLU A 150 -10.83 11.59 8.45
N GLU A 151 -10.26 11.08 9.53
CA GLU A 151 -9.12 11.63 10.25
C GLU A 151 -7.93 11.88 9.32
N LEU A 152 -7.62 10.94 8.42
CA LEU A 152 -6.57 11.12 7.42
C LEU A 152 -6.95 12.13 6.33
N ARG A 153 -8.24 12.19 5.95
CA ARG A 153 -8.74 13.19 4.97
C ARG A 153 -8.69 14.61 5.53
N GLU A 154 -8.98 14.77 6.82
CA GLU A 154 -8.90 16.03 7.55
C GLU A 154 -7.50 16.66 7.47
N GLU A 155 -6.42 15.86 7.54
CA GLU A 155 -5.05 16.37 7.47
C GLU A 155 -4.77 17.16 6.18
N LEU A 156 -5.22 16.64 5.04
CA LEU A 156 -5.06 17.34 3.76
C LEU A 156 -6.01 18.53 3.66
N ARG A 157 -7.23 18.44 4.19
CA ARG A 157 -8.19 19.54 4.09
C ARG A 157 -7.83 20.75 4.96
N THR A 158 -7.24 20.52 6.12
CA THR A 158 -6.89 21.58 7.09
C THR A 158 -5.54 22.24 6.81
N ASP A 159 -4.66 21.57 6.07
CA ASP A 159 -3.36 22.12 5.67
C ASP A 159 -3.19 22.12 4.14
N PRO A 160 -3.62 23.17 3.42
CA PRO A 160 -3.53 23.24 1.95
C PRO A 160 -2.09 23.16 1.39
N GLY A 161 -1.07 23.41 2.22
CA GLY A 161 0.33 23.29 1.83
C GLY A 161 0.89 21.87 1.93
N ARG A 162 0.12 20.94 2.51
CA ARG A 162 0.53 19.54 2.70
C ARG A 162 0.24 18.72 1.45
N ASP A 163 1.27 18.15 0.84
CA ASP A 163 1.13 17.25 -0.32
C ASP A 163 0.89 15.80 0.07
N MET A 164 1.19 15.42 1.31
CA MET A 164 1.04 14.04 1.80
C MET A 164 0.57 14.02 3.25
N ALA A 165 -0.43 13.18 3.53
CA ALA A 165 -0.82 12.81 4.89
C ALA A 165 -0.49 11.34 5.13
N LEU A 166 0.09 11.03 6.30
CA LEU A 166 0.50 9.69 6.68
C LEU A 166 -0.16 9.28 8.00
N ILE A 167 -0.66 8.05 8.04
CA ILE A 167 -1.16 7.41 9.25
C ILE A 167 -0.52 6.03 9.43
N VAL A 168 -0.23 5.66 10.67
CA VAL A 168 0.27 4.34 11.03
C VAL A 168 -0.64 3.67 12.04
N SER A 169 -0.73 2.33 12.02
CA SER A 169 -1.51 1.61 13.04
C SER A 169 -0.89 1.76 14.43
N SER A 170 -1.70 1.63 15.47
CA SER A 170 -1.20 1.64 16.86
C SER A 170 -0.15 0.56 17.13
N SER A 171 -0.32 -0.65 16.58
CA SER A 171 0.70 -1.72 16.71
C SER A 171 2.03 -1.37 16.05
N LEU A 172 2.00 -0.72 14.87
CA LEU A 172 3.22 -0.30 14.18
C LEU A 172 3.94 0.79 14.97
N TYR A 173 3.16 1.74 15.50
CA TYR A 173 3.69 2.79 16.36
C TYR A 173 4.34 2.22 17.62
N GLN A 174 3.66 1.34 18.35
CA GLN A 174 4.18 0.73 19.59
C GLN A 174 5.42 -0.13 19.35
N ASP A 175 5.40 -0.96 18.31
CA ASP A 175 6.49 -1.90 18.06
C ASP A 175 7.73 -1.22 17.47
N LEU A 176 7.57 -0.10 16.74
CA LEU A 176 8.66 0.55 16.01
C LEU A 176 8.88 1.99 16.46
N VAL A 177 7.88 2.87 16.36
CA VAL A 177 8.06 4.31 16.61
C VAL A 177 8.44 4.60 18.08
N GLU A 178 7.81 3.93 19.04
CA GLU A 178 8.11 4.09 20.49
C GLU A 178 9.53 3.65 20.87
N THR A 179 10.26 2.96 19.97
CA THR A 179 11.66 2.61 20.21
C THR A 179 12.60 3.81 20.14
N GLU A 180 12.15 4.94 19.56
CA GLU A 180 12.96 6.14 19.29
C GLU A 180 14.24 5.85 18.48
N PHE A 181 14.27 4.71 17.78
CA PHE A 181 15.45 4.26 17.06
C PHE A 181 15.61 5.01 15.73
N GLU A 182 16.82 5.52 15.48
CA GLU A 182 17.29 6.16 14.24
C GLU A 182 16.22 6.90 13.41
N GLY A 183 15.91 8.13 13.82
CA GLY A 183 15.03 9.02 13.05
C GLY A 183 13.53 8.82 13.30
N LEU A 184 13.16 7.91 14.22
CA LEU A 184 11.82 7.80 14.77
C LEU A 184 11.68 8.75 15.97
N ASP A 185 10.75 9.71 15.87
CA ASP A 185 10.37 10.59 16.99
C ASP A 185 8.88 10.41 17.29
N PRO A 186 8.52 9.77 18.43
CA PRO A 186 7.14 9.62 18.88
C PRO A 186 6.33 10.92 18.92
N LYS A 187 6.98 12.08 19.09
CA LYS A 187 6.31 13.38 19.15
C LYS A 187 5.75 13.82 17.80
N GLU A 188 6.23 13.26 16.70
CA GLU A 188 5.67 13.50 15.37
C GLU A 188 4.35 12.75 15.15
N PHE A 189 4.00 11.80 16.02
CA PHE A 189 2.87 10.89 15.85
C PHE A 189 1.77 11.20 16.85
N HIS A 190 0.59 11.53 16.33
CA HIS A 190 -0.53 12.03 17.13
C HIS A 190 -1.66 10.98 17.17
N PRO A 191 -2.09 10.52 18.35
CA PRO A 191 -3.05 9.45 18.46
C PRO A 191 -4.43 9.87 17.92
N VAL A 192 -5.08 8.94 17.21
CA VAL A 192 -6.45 9.05 16.72
C VAL A 192 -7.17 7.71 16.83
N GLU A 193 -8.50 7.74 16.95
CA GLU A 193 -9.34 6.55 16.97
C GLU A 193 -10.26 6.54 15.75
N ILE A 194 -10.04 5.60 14.83
CA ILE A 194 -10.84 5.50 13.61
C ILE A 194 -11.98 4.52 13.84
N THR A 195 -13.22 4.97 13.66
CA THR A 195 -14.39 4.09 13.74
C THR A 195 -14.88 3.74 12.34
N ALA A 196 -14.82 2.46 11.98
CA ALA A 196 -15.26 2.00 10.68
C ALA A 196 -15.90 0.61 10.76
N LYS A 197 -17.04 0.42 10.07
CA LYS A 197 -17.76 -0.86 9.99
C LYS A 197 -18.02 -1.52 11.36
N GLY A 198 -18.29 -0.71 12.39
CA GLY A 198 -18.58 -1.18 13.75
C GLY A 198 -17.37 -1.61 14.58
N ALA A 199 -16.14 -1.31 14.11
CA ALA A 199 -14.90 -1.55 14.85
C ALA A 199 -14.10 -0.26 15.00
N VAL A 200 -13.30 -0.21 16.07
CA VAL A 200 -12.34 0.88 16.36
C VAL A 200 -10.94 0.43 15.94
N PHE A 201 -10.23 1.33 15.28
CA PHE A 201 -8.85 1.15 14.82
C PHE A 201 -8.00 2.29 15.41
N PRO A 202 -7.35 2.06 16.56
CA PRO A 202 -6.40 3.02 17.12
C PRO A 202 -5.20 3.20 16.18
N ALA A 203 -4.79 4.44 15.97
CA ALA A 203 -3.77 4.80 15.00
C ALA A 203 -3.08 6.11 15.39
N TYR A 204 -2.05 6.48 14.63
CA TYR A 204 -1.30 7.71 14.83
C TYR A 204 -1.10 8.44 13.51
N LEU A 205 -1.46 9.72 13.47
CA LEU A 205 -1.20 10.62 12.35
C LEU A 205 0.21 11.21 12.46
N HIS A 206 0.98 11.16 11.38
CA HIS A 206 2.30 11.77 11.32
C HIS A 206 2.19 13.25 10.95
N ARG A 207 2.80 14.10 11.77
CA ARG A 207 2.87 15.55 11.62
C ARG A 207 4.27 15.99 12.03
N GLU A 208 5.11 16.34 11.06
CA GLU A 208 6.39 16.98 11.34
C GLU A 208 6.17 18.28 12.14
N PRO A 209 7.03 18.58 13.12
CA PRO A 209 7.03 19.88 13.77
C PRO A 209 7.28 20.97 12.72
N ARG A 210 6.41 21.96 12.68
CA ARG A 210 6.52 23.15 11.80
C ARG A 210 7.67 24.06 12.21
#